data_AF-A0A8K0CGI2-F1
#
_entry.id   AF-A0A8K0CGI2-F1
#
_cell.length_a   1.000
_cell.length_b   1.000
_cell.length_c   1.000
_cell.angle_alpha   90.00
_cell.angle_beta   90.00
_cell.angle_gamma   90.00
#
_symmetry.space_group_name_H-M   'P 1'
#
loop_
_entity.id
_entity.type
_entity.pdbx_description
1 polymer ?
#
loop_
_entity_poly.entity_id
_entity_poly.type
_entity_poly.pdbx_seq_one_letter_code
_entity_poly.pdbx_strand_id
1 'polypeptide(L)'
;MVDSPLLLKMDRYLLQRRILIVEHYFKNGETLTATIGKLRPIFDNQNVPSASTMKSIIKKFEETGLITDVKPSMRVRLGRSGENITAVRQNVAECPGTSIRHPAQELNILRSTILRVLTISK
;
A
#
# COMPACT_ATOMS: atom_id res chain seq x y z
N MET A 1 -7.81 -14.30 -7.66
CA MET A 1 -7.12 -13.62 -8.77
C MET A 1 -8.11 -12.69 -9.43
N VAL A 2 -8.02 -11.38 -9.20
CA VAL A 2 -8.80 -10.40 -9.95
C VAL A 2 -7.84 -9.29 -10.37
N ASP A 3 -7.04 -9.58 -11.39
CA ASP A 3 -6.32 -8.54 -12.12
C ASP A 3 -7.34 -7.79 -12.97
N SER A 4 -7.97 -6.79 -12.36
CA SER A 4 -8.88 -5.87 -13.04
C SER A 4 -8.07 -5.06 -14.08
N PRO A 5 -8.30 -5.22 -15.39
CA PRO A 5 -7.42 -4.66 -16.44
C PRO A 5 -7.38 -3.12 -16.48
N LEU A 6 -8.39 -2.46 -15.90
CA LEU A 6 -8.52 -1.00 -15.90
C LEU A 6 -7.66 -0.33 -14.82
N LEU A 7 -7.50 -0.95 -13.64
CA LEU A 7 -6.63 -0.45 -12.57
C LEU A 7 -5.15 -0.48 -12.98
N LEU A 8 -4.72 -1.55 -13.65
CA LEU A 8 -3.35 -1.66 -14.17
C LEU A 8 -3.05 -0.69 -15.31
N LYS A 9 -4.06 -0.16 -16.01
CA LYS A 9 -3.86 0.75 -17.15
C LYS A 9 -3.62 2.19 -16.68
N MET A 10 -4.38 2.64 -15.68
CA MET A 10 -4.19 3.95 -15.02
C MET A 10 -2.88 3.98 -14.21
N ASP A 11 -2.57 2.90 -13.48
CA ASP A 11 -1.30 2.82 -12.73
C ASP A 11 -0.07 2.72 -13.64
N ARG A 12 -0.13 1.97 -14.76
CA ARG A 12 0.96 1.95 -15.75
C ARG A 12 1.21 3.33 -16.36
N TYR A 13 0.13 4.03 -16.70
CA TYR A 13 0.24 5.39 -17.22
C TYR A 13 0.81 6.36 -16.19
N LEU A 14 0.41 6.24 -14.92
CA LEU A 14 0.99 7.03 -13.83
C LEU A 14 2.48 6.71 -13.61
N LEU A 15 2.86 5.43 -13.66
CA LEU A 15 4.22 4.97 -13.44
C LEU A 15 5.15 5.46 -14.56
N GLN A 16 4.75 5.28 -15.82
CA GLN A 16 5.51 5.78 -16.98
C GLN A 16 5.75 7.29 -16.89
N ARG A 17 4.74 8.06 -16.48
CA ARG A 17 4.87 9.50 -16.27
C ARG A 17 5.91 9.83 -15.20
N ARG A 18 5.93 9.10 -14.08
CA ARG A 18 6.92 9.29 -13.02
C ARG A 18 8.33 8.94 -13.46
N ILE A 19 8.49 7.83 -14.19
CA ILE A 19 9.77 7.46 -14.80
C ILE A 19 10.27 8.61 -15.68
N LEU A 20 9.41 9.17 -16.52
CA LEU A 20 9.77 10.24 -17.44
C LEU A 20 10.18 11.53 -16.73
N ILE A 21 9.55 11.85 -15.58
CA ILE A 21 9.92 12.96 -14.70
C ILE A 21 11.33 12.75 -14.13
N VAL A 22 11.58 11.59 -13.54
CA VAL A 22 12.86 11.25 -12.91
C VAL A 22 13.99 11.25 -13.96
N GLU A 23 13.74 10.63 -15.11
CA GLU A 23 14.70 10.59 -16.22
C GLU A 23 15.06 11.99 -16.73
N HIS A 24 14.07 12.85 -16.97
CA HIS A 24 14.33 14.23 -17.42
C HIS A 24 15.00 15.07 -16.32
N TYR A 25 14.71 14.81 -15.05
CA TYR A 25 15.35 15.52 -13.94
C TYR A 25 16.87 15.30 -13.93
N PHE A 26 17.30 14.05 -14.00
CA PHE A 26 18.73 13.72 -14.05
C PHE A 26 19.38 14.15 -15.37
N LYS A 27 18.69 14.03 -16.50
CA LYS A 27 19.20 14.51 -17.80
C LYS A 27 19.43 16.03 -17.85
N ASN A 28 18.68 16.82 -17.08
CA ASN A 28 18.77 18.28 -17.03
C ASN A 28 19.63 18.80 -15.87
N GLY A 29 20.53 17.97 -15.33
CA GLY A 29 21.46 18.38 -14.27
C GLY A 29 20.75 18.74 -12.96
N GLU A 30 19.69 18.00 -12.61
CA GLU A 30 19.01 18.10 -11.32
C GLU A 30 18.30 19.45 -11.09
N THR A 31 17.98 20.16 -12.17
CA THR A 31 17.26 21.44 -12.11
C THR A 31 15.75 21.25 -12.36
N LEU A 32 14.94 21.54 -11.34
CA LEU A 32 13.48 21.34 -11.41
C LEU A 32 12.82 22.24 -12.46
N THR A 33 13.27 23.49 -12.60
CA THR A 33 12.73 24.48 -13.54
C THR A 33 12.97 24.08 -14.99
N ALA A 34 14.18 23.65 -15.34
CA ALA A 34 14.50 23.16 -16.69
C ALA A 34 13.69 21.91 -17.02
N THR A 35 13.55 21.01 -16.05
CA THR A 35 12.75 19.78 -16.17
C THR A 35 11.29 20.11 -16.46
N ILE A 36 10.66 21.00 -15.70
CA ILE A 36 9.27 21.45 -15.95
C ILE A 36 9.11 22.05 -17.34
N GLY A 37 10.06 22.88 -17.77
CA GLY A 37 10.03 23.50 -19.10
C GLY A 37 10.05 22.46 -20.24
N LYS A 38 10.87 21.41 -20.10
CA LYS A 38 10.97 20.32 -21.09
C LYS A 38 9.78 19.36 -21.04
N LEU A 39 9.16 19.19 -19.88
CA LEU A 39 8.02 18.30 -19.70
C LEU A 39 6.70 18.94 -20.16
N ARG A 40 6.53 20.26 -20.06
CA ARG A 40 5.32 20.97 -20.52
C ARG A 40 4.86 20.63 -21.95
N PRO A 41 5.72 20.53 -22.97
CA PRO A 41 5.26 20.13 -24.31
C PRO A 41 4.95 18.63 -24.44
N ILE A 42 5.47 17.80 -23.53
CA ILE A 42 5.29 16.33 -23.55
C ILE A 42 3.98 15.93 -22.86
N PHE A 43 3.61 16.66 -21.81
CA PHE A 43 2.34 16.50 -21.12
C PHE A 43 1.30 17.46 -21.69
N ASP A 44 0.07 17.01 -21.94
CA ASP A 44 -1.03 17.94 -22.22
C ASP A 44 -1.11 18.96 -21.07
N ASN A 45 -1.32 20.24 -21.36
CA ASN A 45 -1.21 21.34 -20.38
C ASN A 45 -1.99 21.13 -19.06
N GLN A 46 -3.09 20.38 -19.09
CA GLN A 46 -3.93 20.06 -17.92
C GLN A 46 -3.38 18.93 -17.05
N ASN A 47 -2.38 18.22 -17.55
CA ASN A 47 -1.85 16.95 -17.03
C ASN A 47 -0.42 17.06 -16.52
N VAL A 48 0.17 18.26 -16.54
CA VAL A 48 1.52 18.52 -16.02
C VAL A 48 1.50 18.48 -14.49
N PRO A 49 2.31 17.63 -13.84
CA PRO A 49 2.42 17.63 -12.38
C PRO A 49 2.91 18.98 -11.88
N SER A 50 2.40 19.42 -10.72
CA SER A 50 2.89 20.64 -10.09
C SER A 50 4.35 20.51 -9.67
N ALA A 51 5.03 21.64 -9.47
CA ALA A 51 6.42 21.65 -9.00
C ALA A 51 6.60 20.91 -7.66
N SER A 52 5.64 21.02 -6.74
CA SER A 52 5.66 20.30 -5.47
C SER A 52 5.53 18.79 -5.67
N THR A 53 4.62 18.36 -6.56
CA THR A 53 4.46 16.95 -6.92
C THR A 53 5.73 16.37 -7.54
N MET A 54 6.36 17.08 -8.48
CA MET A 54 7.62 16.65 -9.08
C MET A 54 8.73 16.53 -8.02
N LYS A 55 8.86 17.53 -7.13
CA LYS A 55 9.83 17.50 -6.03
C LYS A 55 9.60 16.30 -5.11
N SER A 56 8.35 15.98 -4.77
CA SER A 56 8.04 14.81 -3.95
C SER A 56 8.35 13.48 -4.66
N ILE A 57 8.15 13.39 -5.97
CA ILE A 57 8.49 12.19 -6.75
C ILE A 57 10.01 11.98 -6.75
N ILE A 58 10.78 13.02 -7.06
CA ILE A 58 12.25 12.97 -7.08
C ILE A 58 12.79 12.61 -5.70
N LYS A 59 12.32 13.30 -4.66
CA LYS A 59 12.75 13.02 -3.27
C LYS A 59 12.48 11.57 -2.87
N LYS A 60 11.30 11.03 -3.17
CA LYS A 60 10.98 9.61 -2.89
C LYS A 60 11.91 8.66 -3.63
N PHE A 61 12.24 8.99 -4.89
CA PHE A 61 13.17 8.21 -5.68
C PHE A 61 14.59 8.24 -5.11
N GLU A 62 15.09 9.40 -4.70
CA GLU A 62 16.40 9.54 -4.04
C GLU A 62 16.46 8.80 -2.70
N GLU A 63 15.38 8.84 -1.91
CA GLU A 63 15.33 8.19 -0.59
C GLU A 63 15.20 6.67 -0.66
N THR A 64 14.37 6.14 -1.55
CA THR A 64 13.98 4.71 -1.56
C THR A 64 14.41 3.97 -2.83
N GLY A 65 14.80 4.68 -3.89
CA GLY A 65 15.05 4.09 -5.22
C GLY A 65 13.78 3.65 -5.96
N LEU A 66 12.60 3.90 -5.38
CA LEU A 66 11.31 3.45 -5.91
C LEU A 66 10.55 4.59 -6.57
N ILE A 67 9.99 4.29 -7.74
CA ILE A 67 9.15 5.23 -8.52
C ILE A 67 7.65 4.99 -8.24
N THR A 68 7.31 3.75 -7.88
CA THR A 68 5.97 3.35 -7.46
C THR A 68 5.61 3.97 -6.11
N ASP A 69 4.35 4.34 -5.91
CA ASP A 69 3.92 4.70 -4.56
C ASP A 69 4.04 3.53 -3.60
N VAL A 70 4.59 3.81 -2.42
CA VAL A 70 4.49 2.89 -1.29
C VAL A 70 3.01 2.75 -0.97
N LYS A 71 2.50 1.51 -0.98
CA LYS A 71 1.14 1.24 -0.52
C LYS A 71 0.98 1.86 0.87
N PRO A 72 -0.06 2.67 1.11
CA PRO A 72 -0.26 3.25 2.43
C PRO A 72 -0.27 2.12 3.45
N SER A 73 0.50 2.29 4.52
CA SER A 73 0.57 1.32 5.61
C SER A 73 -0.87 1.05 6.07
N MET A 74 -1.37 -0.15 5.77
CA MET A 74 -2.69 -0.53 6.25
C MET A 74 -2.61 -0.58 7.76
N ARG A 75 -3.59 0.04 8.45
CA ARG A 75 -3.68 -0.02 9.91
C ARG A 75 -3.59 -1.48 10.35
N VAL A 76 -2.49 -1.83 11.02
CA VAL A 76 -2.27 -3.16 11.58
C VAL A 76 -3.34 -3.39 12.65
N ARG A 77 -4.16 -4.42 12.46
CA ARG A 77 -5.21 -4.78 13.42
C ARG A 77 -4.57 -5.64 14.51
N LEU A 78 -4.11 -5.00 15.59
CA LEU A 78 -3.45 -5.64 16.74
C LEU A 78 -4.20 -6.88 17.27
N GLY A 79 -5.52 -6.82 17.37
CA GLY A 79 -6.33 -7.97 17.82
C GLY A 79 -6.23 -9.21 16.91
N ARG A 80 -5.84 -9.04 15.64
CA ARG A 80 -5.66 -10.12 14.65
C ARG A 80 -4.20 -10.24 14.25
N SER A 81 -3.28 -10.04 15.18
CA SER A 81 -1.87 -10.42 14.99
C SER A 81 -1.77 -11.89 14.60
N GLY A 82 -0.67 -12.27 13.94
CA GLY A 82 -0.41 -13.68 13.60
C GLY A 82 -0.48 -14.59 14.82
N GLU A 83 0.09 -14.14 15.94
CA GLU A 83 0.07 -14.81 17.25
C GLU A 83 -1.35 -15.05 17.77
N ASN A 84 -2.22 -14.04 17.72
CA ASN A 84 -3.60 -14.19 18.17
C ASN A 84 -4.39 -15.15 17.25
N ILE A 85 -4.09 -15.14 15.95
CA ILE A 85 -4.73 -16.07 15.00
C ILE A 85 -4.28 -17.50 15.28
N THR A 86 -3.00 -17.75 15.53
CA THR A 86 -2.48 -19.09 15.85
C THR A 86 -3.01 -19.59 17.18
N ALA A 87 -3.00 -18.75 18.22
CA ALA A 87 -3.52 -19.12 19.54
C ALA A 87 -5.02 -19.47 19.52
N VAL A 88 -5.83 -18.66 18.82
CA VAL A 88 -7.28 -18.94 18.67
C VAL A 88 -7.51 -20.25 17.90
N ARG A 89 -6.73 -20.52 16.85
CA ARG A 89 -6.85 -21.76 16.06
C ARG A 89 -6.48 -23.00 16.88
N GLN A 90 -5.39 -22.91 17.64
CA GLN A 90 -4.93 -23.99 18.49
C GLN A 90 -5.98 -24.31 19.57
N ASN A 91 -6.51 -23.30 20.25
CA ASN A 91 -7.54 -23.49 21.26
C ASN A 91 -8.81 -24.16 20.71
N VAL A 92 -9.28 -23.75 19.53
CA VAL A 92 -10.45 -24.36 18.88
C VAL A 92 -10.17 -25.79 18.41
N ALA A 93 -8.93 -26.11 18.03
CA ALA A 93 -8.54 -27.47 17.65
C ALA A 93 -8.45 -28.40 18.87
N GLU A 94 -7.93 -27.91 19.99
CA GLU A 94 -7.82 -28.65 21.26
C GLU A 94 -9.20 -28.87 21.91
N CYS A 95 -10.08 -27.87 21.83
CA CYS A 95 -11.39 -27.86 22.47
C CYS A 95 -12.53 -27.66 21.45
N PRO A 96 -12.78 -28.63 20.56
CA PRO A 96 -13.82 -28.50 19.53
C PRO A 96 -15.21 -28.41 20.16
N GLY A 97 -16.05 -27.50 19.66
CA GLY A 97 -17.44 -27.32 20.13
C GLY A 97 -17.60 -26.42 21.35
N THR A 98 -16.51 -25.82 21.85
CA THR A 98 -16.60 -24.81 22.92
C THR A 98 -17.18 -23.49 22.43
N SER A 99 -17.89 -22.80 23.33
CA SER A 99 -18.42 -21.46 23.05
C SER A 99 -17.28 -20.47 22.80
N ILE A 100 -17.47 -19.51 21.89
CA ILE A 100 -16.54 -18.38 21.62
C ILE A 100 -16.13 -17.64 22.91
N ARG A 101 -16.96 -17.70 23.96
CA ARG A 101 -16.63 -17.10 25.26
C ARG A 101 -15.41 -17.74 25.92
N HIS A 102 -15.18 -19.03 25.71
CA HIS A 102 -14.08 -19.79 26.31
C HIS A 102 -12.70 -19.32 25.83
N PRO A 103 -12.36 -19.33 24.52
CA PRO A 103 -11.10 -18.79 24.02
C PRO A 103 -10.94 -17.29 24.35
N ALA A 104 -12.04 -16.54 24.47
CA ALA A 104 -11.98 -15.12 24.81
C ALA A 104 -11.47 -14.86 26.23
N GLN A 105 -11.87 -15.71 27.17
CA GLN A 105 -11.43 -15.63 28.55
C GLN A 105 -10.01 -16.15 28.71
N GLU A 106 -9.67 -17.27 28.07
CA GLU A 106 -8.34 -17.88 28.19
C GLU A 106 -7.25 -17.06 27.52
N LEU A 107 -7.52 -16.52 26.32
CA LEU A 107 -6.54 -15.76 25.55
C LEU A 107 -6.57 -14.26 25.86
N ASN A 108 -7.51 -13.81 26.71
CA ASN A 108 -7.77 -12.40 27.00
C ASN A 108 -7.96 -11.55 25.72
N ILE A 109 -8.72 -12.08 24.76
CA ILE A 109 -9.04 -11.45 23.47
C ILE A 109 -10.55 -11.17 23.44
N LEU A 110 -10.93 -10.02 22.87
CA LEU A 110 -12.35 -9.69 22.68
C LEU A 110 -13.08 -10.76 21.86
N ARG A 111 -14.28 -11.15 22.30
CA ARG A 111 -15.14 -12.13 21.60
C ARG A 111 -15.39 -11.78 20.13
N SER A 112 -15.57 -10.49 19.84
CA SER A 112 -15.77 -9.98 18.47
C SER A 112 -14.54 -10.18 17.59
N THR A 113 -13.34 -10.15 18.17
CA THR A 113 -12.09 -10.44 17.48
C THR A 113 -11.96 -11.94 17.19
N ILE A 114 -12.25 -12.80 18.16
CA ILE A 114 -12.25 -14.27 17.97
C ILE A 114 -13.25 -14.67 16.88
N LEU A 115 -14.48 -14.17 16.94
CA LEU A 115 -15.49 -14.43 15.92
C LEU A 115 -14.97 -14.03 14.52
N ARG A 116 -14.35 -12.85 14.39
CA ARG A 116 -13.77 -12.39 13.11
C ARG A 116 -12.59 -13.23 12.64
N VAL A 117 -11.79 -13.79 13.55
CA VAL A 117 -10.71 -14.72 13.19
C VAL A 117 -11.30 -16.01 12.64
N LEU A 118 -12.35 -16.55 13.28
CA LEU A 118 -13.01 -17.78 12.88
C LEU A 118 -13.82 -17.64 11.59
N THR A 119 -14.50 -16.50 11.36
CA THR A 119 -15.35 -16.31 10.17
C THR A 119 -14.59 -16.06 8.88
N ILE A 120 -13.37 -15.53 8.95
CA ILE A 120 -12.54 -15.25 7.76
C ILE A 120 -11.76 -16.49 7.31
N SER A 121 -11.67 -17.51 8.16
CA SER A 121 -10.98 -18.76 7.88
C SER A 121 -11.89 -19.86 7.31
N LYS A 122 -13.11 -19.50 6.88
CA LYS A 122 -14.10 -20.41 6.30
C LYS A 122 -14.15 -20.30 4.79
#